data_AF-A0A838VL22-F1
#
_entry.id   AF-A0A838VL22-F1
#
_cell.length_a   1.000
_cell.length_b   1.000
_cell.length_c   1.000
_cell.angle_alpha   90.00
_cell.angle_beta   90.00
_cell.angle_gamma   90.00
#
_symmetry.space_group_name_H-M   'P 1'
#
loop_
_entity.id
_entity.type
_entity.pdbx_description
1 polymer ?
#
loop_
_entity_poly.entity_id
_entity_poly.type
_entity_poly.pdbx_seq_one_letter_code
_entity_poly.pdbx_strand_id
1 'polypeptide(L)' 'MYFDILVESLNTTDNVASQVSIVNALASIGGEQAAEVLTKFAHDEAVDTYVRESATSALSRIDLVKKNSYPQA' A
#
# COMPACT_ATOMS: atom_id res chain seq x y z
N MET A 1 14.25 0.27 7.83
CA MET A 1 14.14 1.52 8.62
C MET A 1 12.97 2.40 8.16
N TYR A 2 12.98 3.04 6.99
CA TYR A 2 11.85 3.87 6.56
C TYR A 2 10.58 3.08 6.23
N PHE A 3 10.73 1.88 5.65
CA PHE A 3 9.59 0.98 5.38
C PHE A 3 8.87 0.59 6.67
N ASP A 4 9.63 0.13 7.67
CA ASP A 4 9.10 -0.33 8.95
C ASP A 4 8.35 0.79 9.69
N ILE A 5 8.88 2.02 9.68
CA ILE A 5 8.22 3.20 10.27
C ILE A 5 6.89 3.53 9.57
N LEU A 6 6.84 3.40 8.23
CA LEU A 6 5.59 3.61 7.50
C LEU A 6 4.55 2.53 7.84
N VAL A 7 4.97 1.27 7.92
CA VAL A 7 4.07 0.17 8.31
C VAL A 7 3.57 0.36 9.74
N GLU A 8 4.45 0.69 10.68
CA GLU A 8 4.06 1.01 12.06
C GLU A 8 3.05 2.15 12.09
N SER A 9 3.37 3.28 11.43
CA SER A 9 2.49 4.46 11.38
C SER A 9 1.13 4.15 10.78
N LEU A 10 1.06 3.29 9.76
CA LEU A 10 -0.20 2.87 9.11
C LEU A 10 -1.09 2.08 10.07
N ASN A 11 -0.50 1.25 10.94
CA ASN A 11 -1.22 0.42 11.90
C ASN A 11 -1.64 1.19 13.16
N THR A 12 -0.98 2.30 13.49
CA THR A 12 -1.23 3.02 14.76
C THR A 12 -2.03 4.31 14.58
N THR A 13 -2.16 4.83 13.37
CA THR A 13 -2.92 6.06 13.12
C THR A 13 -4.40 5.77 12.87
N ASP A 14 -5.27 6.47 13.60
CA ASP A 14 -6.72 6.44 13.38
C ASP A 14 -7.18 7.46 12.32
N ASN A 15 -6.26 8.26 11.79
CA ASN A 15 -6.58 9.29 10.81
C ASN A 15 -6.59 8.69 9.38
N VAL A 16 -7.78 8.54 8.82
CA VAL A 16 -8.00 7.99 7.47
C VAL A 16 -7.16 8.68 6.38
N ALA A 17 -7.05 10.01 6.40
CA ALA A 17 -6.25 10.75 5.42
C ALA A 17 -4.74 10.43 5.54
N SER A 18 -4.26 10.21 6.76
CA SER A 18 -2.88 9.79 7.02
C SER A 18 -2.65 8.35 6.55
N GLN A 19 -3.60 7.44 6.81
CA GLN A 19 -3.53 6.06 6.30
C GLN A 19 -3.45 6.04 4.78
N VAL A 20 -4.29 6.81 4.08
CA VAL A 20 -4.23 6.93 2.61
C VAL A 20 -2.90 7.50 2.12
N SER A 21 -2.36 8.51 2.82
CA SER A 21 -1.05 9.07 2.47
C SER A 21 0.07 8.04 2.61
N ILE A 22 0.03 7.23 3.68
CA ILE A 22 1.01 6.17 3.93
C ILE A 22 0.85 5.01 2.93
N VAL A 23 -0.37 4.59 2.61
CA VAL A 23 -0.67 3.62 1.55
C VAL A 23 -0.04 4.03 0.22
N ASN A 24 -0.18 5.31 -0.15
CA ASN A 24 0.43 5.85 -1.36
C ASN A 24 1.96 5.87 -1.32
N ALA A 25 2.55 6.15 -0.15
CA ALA A 25 4.00 6.09 0.04
C ALA A 25 4.52 4.65 -0.12
N LEU A 26 3.87 3.66 0.51
CA LEU A 26 4.19 2.23 0.36
C LEU A 26 4.08 1.78 -1.10
N ALA A 27 3.04 2.23 -1.82
CA ALA A 27 2.89 1.95 -3.25
C ALA A 27 4.06 2.48 -4.09
N SER A 28 4.60 3.64 -3.71
CA SER A 28 5.69 4.31 -4.42
C SER A 28 7.05 3.67 -4.10
N ILE A 29 7.21 3.10 -2.90
CA ILE A 29 8.35 2.24 -2.55
C ILE A 29 8.28 0.95 -3.37
N GLY A 30 7.10 0.36 -3.48
CA GLY A 30 6.86 -0.86 -4.24
C GLY A 30 7.55 -2.09 -3.65
N GLY A 31 7.71 -3.12 -4.48
CA GLY A 31 8.27 -4.41 -4.07
C GLY A 31 7.26 -5.33 -3.37
N GLU A 32 7.69 -6.57 -3.14
CA GLU A 32 6.84 -7.64 -2.61
C GLU A 32 6.35 -7.34 -1.18
N GLN A 33 7.22 -6.80 -0.33
CA GLN A 33 6.86 -6.44 1.05
C GLN A 33 5.76 -5.36 1.10
N ALA A 34 5.83 -4.35 0.22
CA ALA A 34 4.77 -3.34 0.14
C ALA A 34 3.45 -3.96 -0.36
N ALA A 35 3.53 -4.85 -1.35
CA ALA A 35 2.34 -5.55 -1.87
C ALA A 35 1.68 -6.44 -0.80
N GLU A 36 2.45 -7.13 0.04
CA GLU A 36 1.89 -7.93 1.14
C GLU A 36 1.15 -7.08 2.17
N VAL A 37 1.73 -5.95 2.58
CA VAL A 37 1.10 -5.02 3.54
C VAL A 37 -0.19 -4.45 2.95
N LEU A 38 -0.14 -3.96 1.71
CA LEU A 38 -1.31 -3.38 1.05
C LEU A 38 -2.41 -4.41 0.78
N THR A 39 -2.05 -5.67 0.50
CA THR A 39 -3.01 -6.77 0.36
C THR A 39 -3.77 -7.03 1.65
N LYS A 40 -3.07 -7.02 2.79
CA LYS A 40 -3.73 -7.15 4.12
C LYS A 40 -4.73 -6.02 4.34
N PHE A 41 -4.31 -4.78 4.13
CA PHE A 41 -5.19 -3.60 4.30
C PHE A 41 -6.39 -3.61 3.34
N ALA A 42 -6.23 -4.09 2.11
CA ALA A 42 -7.33 -4.16 1.14
C ALA A 42 -8.45 -5.14 1.55
N HIS A 43 -8.12 -6.17 2.34
CA HIS A 43 -9.06 -7.24 2.72
C HIS A 43 -9.47 -7.24 4.20
N ASP A 44 -8.91 -6.34 5.01
CA ASP A 44 -9.27 -6.22 6.41
C ASP A 44 -10.55 -5.38 6.57
N GLU A 45 -11.67 -6.04 6.87
CA GLU A 45 -12.98 -5.38 7.03
C GLU A 45 -13.02 -4.35 8.19
N ALA A 46 -12.07 -4.41 9.13
CA ALA A 46 -11.95 -3.43 10.21
C ALA A 46 -11.31 -2.11 9.75
N VAL A 47 -10.59 -2.11 8.61
CA VAL A 47 -10.01 -0.92 8.01
C VAL A 47 -11.10 -0.10 7.32
N ASP A 48 -11.02 1.22 7.42
CA ASP A 48 -11.95 2.14 6.74
C ASP A 48 -12.05 1.83 5.23
N THR A 49 -13.28 1.83 4.69
CA THR A 49 -13.55 1.45 3.30
C THR A 49 -12.72 2.23 2.30
N TYR A 50 -12.50 3.53 2.52
CA TYR A 50 -11.72 4.36 1.62
C TYR A 50 -10.22 3.99 1.62
N VAL A 51 -9.70 3.55 2.78
CA VAL A 51 -8.33 3.06 2.91
C VAL A 51 -8.17 1.71 2.19
N ARG A 52 -9.15 0.81 2.28
CA ARG A 52 -9.14 -0.47 1.55
C ARG A 52 -9.13 -0.28 0.02
N GLU A 53 -9.97 0.63 -0.48
CA GLU A 53 -10.02 0.98 -1.90
C GLU A 53 -8.71 1.63 -2.37
N SER A 54 -8.12 2.49 -1.52
CA SER A 54 -6.81 3.08 -1.76
C SER A 54 -5.70 2.02 -1.84
N ALA A 55 -5.73 1.02 -0.95
CA ALA A 55 -4.77 -0.08 -0.95
C ALA A 55 -4.90 -0.96 -2.21
N THR A 56 -6.13 -1.24 -2.64
CA THR A 56 -6.41 -1.95 -3.91
C THR A 56 -5.87 -1.20 -5.12
N SER A 57 -6.07 0.12 -5.16
CA SER A 57 -5.55 0.99 -6.22
C SER A 57 -4.01 1.04 -6.20
N ALA A 58 -3.41 1.05 -5.01
CA ALA A 58 -1.97 1.02 -4.82
C ALA A 58 -1.34 -0.29 -5.32
N LEU A 59 -1.96 -1.44 -5.08
CA LEU A 59 -1.51 -2.73 -5.61
C LEU A 59 -1.46 -2.73 -7.14
N SER A 60 -2.51 -2.19 -7.79
CA SER A 60 -2.55 -2.06 -9.25
C SER A 60 -1.39 -1.22 -9.79
N ARG A 61 -0.97 -0.17 -9.06
CA ARG A 61 0.19 0.65 -9.41
C ARG A 61 1.51 -0.11 -9.25
N ILE A 62 1.68 -0.88 -8.18
CA ILE A 62 2.87 -1.72 -7.97
C ILE A 62 3.01 -2.70 -9.14
N ASP A 63 1.92 -3.36 -9.54
CA ASP A 63 1.92 -4.29 -10.66
C ASP A 63 2.25 -3.62 -11.99
N LEU A 64 1.72 -2.43 -12.25
CA LEU A 64 2.02 -1.66 -13.44
C LEU A 64 3.51 -1.27 -13.51
N VAL A 65 4.07 -0.78 -12.39
CA VAL A 65 5.50 -0.44 -12.31
C VAL A 65 6.36 -1.67 -12.53
N LYS A 66 5.99 -2.81 -11.92
CA LYS A 66 6.68 -4.10 -12.13
C LYS A 66 6.66 -4.49 -13.61
N LYS A 67 5.49 -4.45 -14.27
CA LYS A 67 5.35 -4.77 -15.70
C LYS A 67 6.17 -3.82 -16.60
N ASN A 68 6.21 -2.54 -16.29
CA ASN A 68 6.98 -1.57 -17.07
C ASN A 68 8.49 -1.69 -16.84
N SER A 69 8.92 -2.18 -15.67
CA SER A 69 10.33 -2.38 -15.33
C SER A 69 10.92 -3.64 -15.95
N TYR A 70 10.08 -4.62 -16.28
CA TYR A 70 10.46 -5.83 -17.03
C TYR A 70 9.66 -5.87 -18.32
N PRO A 71 10.12 -5.21 -19.41
CA PRO A 71 9.41 -5.27 -20.69
C PRO A 71 9.22 -6.74 -21.05
N GLN A 72 7.96 -7.16 -21.19
CA GLN A 72 7.64 -8.53 -21.60
C GLN A 72 8.16 -8.72 -23.03
N ALA A 73 9.05 -9.70 -23.20
CA ALA A 73 9.64 -10.09 -24.48
C ALA A 73 8.61 -10.80 -25.37
#